data_AF-A0A7J7KB85-F1
#
_entry.id   AF-A0A7J7KB85-F1
#
_cell.length_a   1.000
_cell.length_b   1.000
_cell.length_c   1.000
_cell.angle_alpha   90.00
_cell.angle_beta   90.00
_cell.angle_gamma   90.00
#
_symmetry.space_group_name_H-M   'P 1'
#
loop_
_entity.id
_entity.type
_entity.pdbx_description
1 polymer ?
#
loop_
_entity_poly.entity_id
_entity_poly.type
_entity_poly.pdbx_seq_one_letter_code
_entity_poly.pdbx_strand_id
1 'polypeptide(L)'
;MEDNNLTLPTNTARRIQREIFVDFGIYVAIVIIGIRLVLEIFQLINAKLSYFGYENLLEWVLYVTSLLFVIPFSKNPHYREPWQWQTGTVAVFLAWMELILIIRKLPRFGIYVVMFTHILATFMQFFIVFFLFLIGFAISFYMLLSNQAPFKEVENSLLKTAIMMIGEFEFDSIFNEDGVVVYYPHSAYIIFVIFVVVMSIIIMNLLVGLAVDDIKGVQEQAVLTRMAMQVELALTVESMLPEYFTKKNIMRLLEVKPNRVSNNCSKKCCAGGAGAVVSGMSSMDLVTALNPELDDIEKVMEEQERLKTQLSKVNTRTKELLAQNERMETMLQALLTHNNIDFTDVDHADDDNLDLGTVFNR
;
A
#
# COMPACT_ATOMS: atom_id res chain seq x y z
N MET A 1 18.80 69.66 2.98
CA MET A 1 17.36 69.61 2.70
C MET A 1 17.19 68.39 1.83
N GLU A 2 16.98 67.25 2.50
CA GLU A 2 15.68 66.55 2.51
C GLU A 2 15.55 65.78 1.19
N ASP A 3 15.67 64.45 1.14
CA ASP A 3 14.89 63.48 1.91
C ASP A 3 15.66 62.18 2.20
N ASN A 4 15.92 61.95 3.49
CA ASN A 4 15.98 60.62 4.09
C ASN A 4 14.65 60.45 4.84
N ASN A 5 13.76 59.53 4.43
CA ASN A 5 12.95 58.71 5.35
C ASN A 5 11.88 57.84 4.64
N LEU A 6 11.73 56.63 5.19
CA LEU A 6 10.48 55.87 5.35
C LEU A 6 10.04 54.81 4.30
N THR A 7 10.83 53.74 4.12
CA THR A 7 10.31 52.41 3.69
C THR A 7 10.60 51.27 4.69
N LEU A 8 10.98 51.60 5.92
CA LEU A 8 11.41 50.65 6.98
C LEU A 8 10.31 49.93 7.82
N PRO A 9 9.03 50.36 7.95
CA PRO A 9 8.12 49.77 8.94
C PRO A 9 7.52 48.40 8.55
N THR A 10 7.38 48.11 7.25
CA THR A 10 6.71 46.89 6.77
C THR A 10 7.56 45.62 6.93
N ASN A 11 8.89 45.76 6.96
CA ASN A 11 9.82 44.64 7.15
C ASN A 11 9.97 44.27 8.62
N THR A 12 9.94 45.27 9.51
CA THR A 12 10.03 45.06 10.97
C THR A 12 8.77 44.41 11.51
N ALA A 13 7.58 44.86 11.09
CA ALA A 13 6.32 44.23 11.46
C ALA A 13 6.23 42.76 11.02
N ARG A 14 6.67 42.45 9.78
CA ARG A 14 6.74 41.07 9.28
C ARG A 14 7.73 40.19 10.05
N ARG A 15 8.85 40.75 10.51
CA ARG A 15 9.83 40.01 11.35
C ARG A 15 9.24 39.70 12.73
N ILE A 16 8.67 40.68 13.40
CA ILE A 16 8.02 40.50 14.71
C ILE A 16 6.88 39.48 14.63
N GLN A 17 6.04 39.57 13.59
CA GLN A 17 4.96 38.59 13.39
C GLN A 17 5.49 37.16 13.17
N ARG A 18 6.63 37.01 12.47
CA ARG A 18 7.29 35.72 12.27
C ARG A 18 7.86 35.17 13.57
N GLU A 19 8.54 35.99 14.36
CA GLU A 19 9.11 35.60 15.66
C GLU A 19 8.01 35.16 16.63
N ILE A 20 6.93 35.94 16.77
CA ILE A 20 5.78 35.58 17.60
C ILE A 20 5.15 34.25 17.16
N PHE A 21 4.99 34.05 15.85
CA PHE A 21 4.44 32.80 15.31
C PHE A 21 5.34 31.59 15.61
N VAL A 22 6.66 31.75 15.48
CA VAL A 22 7.65 30.69 15.77
C VAL A 22 7.66 30.36 17.25
N ASP A 23 7.71 31.37 18.13
CA ASP A 23 7.70 31.18 19.58
C ASP A 23 6.40 30.48 20.02
N PHE A 24 5.25 30.93 19.51
CA PHE A 24 3.97 30.27 19.76
C PHE A 24 3.98 28.80 19.31
N GLY A 25 4.51 28.52 18.11
CA GLY A 25 4.63 27.16 17.59
C GLY A 25 5.51 26.25 18.45
N ILE A 26 6.63 26.77 18.96
CA ILE A 26 7.53 26.07 19.89
C ILE A 26 6.80 25.69 21.17
N TYR A 27 6.10 26.64 21.80
CA TYR A 27 5.36 26.36 23.05
C TYR A 27 4.26 25.32 22.84
N VAL A 28 3.49 25.43 21.77
CA VAL A 28 2.45 24.46 21.42
C VAL A 28 3.07 23.06 21.22
N ALA A 29 4.18 22.96 20.49
CA ALA A 29 4.87 21.70 20.27
C ALA A 29 5.36 21.06 21.58
N ILE A 30 5.98 21.84 22.48
CA ILE A 30 6.44 21.35 23.79
C ILE A 30 5.27 20.82 24.62
N VAL A 31 4.15 21.53 24.66
CA VAL A 31 2.96 21.09 25.41
C VAL A 31 2.41 19.79 24.84
N ILE A 32 2.28 19.67 23.52
CA ILE A 32 1.79 18.45 22.87
C ILE A 32 2.73 17.27 23.12
N ILE A 33 4.03 17.45 22.93
CA ILE A 33 5.05 16.41 23.17
C ILE A 33 5.03 15.99 24.65
N GLY A 34 4.93 16.94 25.57
CA GLY A 34 4.84 16.67 27.00
C GLY A 34 3.62 15.83 27.37
N ILE A 35 2.43 16.17 26.85
CA ILE A 35 1.21 15.38 27.05
C ILE A 35 1.39 13.97 26.48
N ARG A 36 1.95 13.84 25.27
CA ARG A 36 2.16 12.54 24.62
C ARG A 36 3.14 11.65 25.40
N LEU A 37 4.27 12.19 25.85
CA LEU A 37 5.23 11.46 26.68
C LEU A 37 4.61 10.94 27.98
N VAL A 38 3.75 11.72 28.63
CA VAL A 38 3.03 11.28 29.84
C VAL A 38 2.08 10.12 29.54
N LEU A 39 1.31 10.22 28.44
CA LEU A 39 0.44 9.13 27.99
C LEU A 39 1.25 7.88 27.65
N GLU A 40 2.42 8.03 27.05
CA GLU A 40 3.28 6.92 26.66
C GLU A 40 3.88 6.18 27.86
N ILE A 41 4.29 6.93 28.89
CA ILE A 41 4.74 6.34 30.16
C ILE A 41 3.59 5.58 30.84
N PHE A 42 2.37 6.10 30.79
CA PHE A 42 1.20 5.40 31.32
C PHE A 42 0.91 4.08 30.57
N GLN A 43 1.02 4.10 29.24
CA GLN A 43 0.90 2.91 28.40
C GLN A 43 2.01 1.89 28.70
N LEU A 44 3.27 2.33 28.85
CA LEU A 44 4.41 1.49 29.21
C LEU A 44 4.19 0.76 30.56
N ILE A 45 3.68 1.48 31.57
CA ILE A 45 3.39 0.90 32.90
C ILE A 45 2.29 -0.17 32.81
N ASN A 46 1.25 0.07 32.02
CA ASN A 46 0.11 -0.84 31.90
C ASN A 46 0.45 -2.09 31.04
N ALA A 47 1.18 -1.91 29.94
CA ALA A 47 1.47 -2.97 28.97
C ALA A 47 2.76 -3.76 29.28
N LYS A 48 3.63 -3.26 30.16
CA LYS A 48 4.87 -3.92 30.63
C LYS A 48 5.74 -4.45 29.48
N LEU A 49 5.99 -5.76 29.42
CA LEU A 49 6.84 -6.39 28.40
C LEU A 49 6.15 -6.57 27.04
N SER A 50 4.82 -6.52 27.00
CA SER A 50 4.05 -6.57 25.75
C SER A 50 4.12 -5.26 24.95
N TYR A 51 4.74 -4.22 25.52
CA TYR A 51 4.84 -2.89 24.94
C TYR A 51 5.97 -2.76 23.90
N PHE A 52 6.99 -3.63 23.89
CA PHE A 52 8.11 -3.50 22.96
C PHE A 52 7.74 -3.97 21.54
N GLY A 53 6.98 -3.15 20.82
CA GLY A 53 6.66 -3.29 19.39
C GLY A 53 7.37 -2.23 18.53
N TYR A 54 7.42 -2.45 17.21
CA TYR A 54 8.07 -1.53 16.26
C TYR A 54 7.33 -0.18 16.15
N GLU A 55 6.00 -0.17 16.29
CA GLU A 55 5.19 1.05 16.28
C GLU A 55 5.58 1.97 17.46
N ASN A 56 5.61 1.40 18.67
CA ASN A 56 5.99 2.13 19.88
C ASN A 56 7.44 2.64 19.80
N LEU A 57 8.37 1.87 19.20
CA LEU A 57 9.73 2.33 18.98
C LEU A 57 9.78 3.55 18.06
N LEU A 58 9.02 3.55 16.96
CA LEU A 58 8.91 4.69 16.04
C LEU A 58 8.34 5.93 16.73
N GLU A 59 7.30 5.75 17.55
CA GLU A 59 6.73 6.83 18.37
C GLU A 59 7.78 7.44 19.32
N TRP A 60 8.56 6.61 20.03
CA TRP A 60 9.64 7.10 20.89
C TRP A 60 10.71 7.88 20.12
N VAL A 61 11.14 7.36 18.97
CA VAL A 61 12.13 8.05 18.13
C VAL A 61 11.55 9.39 17.65
N LEU A 62 10.28 9.44 17.26
CA LEU A 62 9.60 10.68 16.88
C LEU A 62 9.54 11.69 18.04
N TYR A 63 9.18 11.26 19.25
CA TYR A 63 9.11 12.15 20.41
C TYR A 63 10.51 12.66 20.82
N VAL A 64 11.53 11.81 20.80
CA VAL A 64 12.91 12.21 21.12
C VAL A 64 13.46 13.18 20.07
N THR A 65 13.31 12.88 18.78
CA THR A 65 13.83 13.73 17.70
C THR A 65 13.09 15.07 17.64
N SER A 66 11.78 15.09 17.82
CA SER A 66 11.00 16.34 17.91
C SER A 66 11.39 17.18 19.13
N LEU A 67 11.62 16.57 20.29
CA LEU A 67 12.10 17.28 21.49
C LEU A 67 13.47 17.91 21.27
N LEU A 68 14.42 17.17 20.67
CA LEU A 68 15.77 17.66 20.36
C LEU A 68 15.77 18.83 19.36
N PHE A 69 14.82 18.86 18.43
CA PHE A 69 14.66 19.96 17.49
C PHE A 69 14.10 21.22 18.16
N VAL A 70 13.13 21.06 19.05
CA VAL A 70 12.38 22.18 19.66
C VAL A 70 13.19 22.85 20.78
N ILE A 71 13.97 22.11 21.56
CA ILE A 71 14.81 22.67 22.63
C ILE A 71 15.92 23.56 22.05
N PRO A 72 16.05 24.83 22.47
CA PRO A 72 17.15 25.69 22.04
C PRO A 72 18.44 25.28 22.73
N PHE A 73 19.39 24.70 21.98
CA PHE A 73 20.74 24.39 22.47
C PHE A 73 21.74 25.51 22.20
N SER A 74 21.42 26.45 21.30
CA SER A 74 22.26 27.59 21.00
C SER A 74 22.01 28.75 21.97
N LYS A 75 23.02 29.61 22.17
CA LYS A 75 22.93 30.80 23.03
C LYS A 75 21.85 31.79 22.57
N ASN A 76 21.54 31.79 21.28
CA ASN A 76 20.43 32.53 20.71
C ASN A 76 19.27 31.56 20.42
N PRO A 77 18.09 31.72 21.04
CA PRO A 77 16.97 30.79 20.88
C PRO A 77 16.41 30.72 19.44
N HIS A 78 16.74 31.72 18.61
CA HIS A 78 16.30 31.82 17.22
C HIS A 78 17.21 31.09 16.22
N TYR A 79 18.42 30.67 16.63
CA TYR A 79 19.37 29.98 15.76
C TYR A 79 19.50 28.52 16.20
N ARG A 80 19.20 27.61 15.27
CA ARG A 80 19.34 26.16 15.48
C ARG A 80 20.69 25.69 14.94
N GLU A 81 21.33 24.79 15.67
CA GLU A 81 22.59 24.18 15.24
C GLU A 81 22.38 23.28 14.01
N PRO A 82 23.40 23.02 13.17
CA PRO A 82 23.26 22.20 11.97
C PRO A 82 22.70 20.79 12.23
N TRP A 83 23.11 20.16 13.35
CA TRP A 83 22.61 18.84 13.74
C TRP A 83 21.13 18.88 14.14
N GLN A 84 20.63 19.99 14.72
CA GLN A 84 19.22 20.14 15.04
C GLN A 84 18.36 20.15 13.78
N TRP A 85 18.83 20.81 12.71
CA TRP A 85 18.16 20.78 11.42
C TRP A 85 18.05 19.37 10.85
N GLN A 86 19.11 18.57 10.95
CA GLN A 86 19.08 17.16 10.54
C GLN A 86 18.05 16.37 11.37
N THR A 87 18.05 16.53 12.70
CA THR A 87 17.08 15.88 13.59
C THR A 87 15.65 16.34 13.32
N GLY A 88 15.43 17.63 13.03
CA GLY A 88 14.13 18.18 12.68
C GLY A 88 13.58 17.59 11.38
N THR A 89 14.43 17.42 10.37
CA THR A 89 14.05 16.75 9.11
C THR A 89 13.60 15.31 9.36
N VAL A 90 14.35 14.57 10.18
CA VAL A 90 13.96 13.19 10.57
C VAL A 90 12.65 13.19 11.34
N ALA A 91 12.46 14.12 12.29
CA ALA A 91 11.23 14.23 13.06
C ALA A 91 10.00 14.51 12.18
N VAL A 92 10.12 15.43 11.21
CA VAL A 92 9.04 15.74 10.27
C VAL A 92 8.72 14.54 9.40
N PHE A 93 9.74 13.85 8.88
CA PHE A 93 9.54 12.63 8.09
C PHE A 93 8.83 11.53 8.91
N LEU A 94 9.32 11.26 10.13
CA LEU A 94 8.72 10.29 11.03
C LEU A 94 7.29 10.66 11.43
N ALA A 95 6.97 11.94 11.58
CA ALA A 95 5.60 12.39 11.88
C ALA A 95 4.61 12.01 10.77
N TRP A 96 5.04 12.12 9.50
CA TRP A 96 4.23 11.68 8.36
C TRP A 96 4.15 10.15 8.26
N MET A 97 5.23 9.43 8.60
CA MET A 97 5.20 7.96 8.67
C MET A 97 4.25 7.46 9.78
N GLU A 98 4.29 8.10 10.94
CA GLU A 98 3.39 7.81 12.06
C GLU A 98 1.93 8.09 11.70
N LEU A 99 1.68 9.15 10.92
CA LEU A 99 0.33 9.42 10.41
C LEU A 99 -0.21 8.25 9.57
N ILE A 100 0.63 7.60 8.75
CA ILE A 100 0.25 6.41 7.98
C ILE A 100 -0.12 5.25 8.93
N LEU A 101 0.65 5.05 10.01
CA LEU A 101 0.36 4.03 11.02
C LEU A 101 -0.94 4.32 11.78
N ILE A 102 -1.26 5.58 12.06
CA ILE A 102 -2.56 5.96 12.64
C ILE A 102 -3.70 5.67 11.67
N ILE A 103 -3.52 5.94 10.37
CA ILE A 103 -4.50 5.62 9.32
C ILE A 103 -4.79 4.12 9.25
N ARG A 104 -3.83 3.25 9.60
CA ARG A 104 -4.03 1.80 9.75
C ARG A 104 -5.22 1.45 10.63
N LYS A 105 -5.50 2.23 11.68
CA LYS A 105 -6.61 1.98 12.62
C LYS A 105 -7.98 2.39 12.06
N LEU A 106 -8.03 3.08 10.90
CA LEU A 106 -9.28 3.50 10.28
C LEU A 106 -9.90 2.34 9.46
N PRO A 107 -11.20 2.03 9.62
CA PRO A 107 -11.83 0.87 8.96
C PRO A 107 -11.78 0.89 7.42
N ARG A 108 -11.77 2.08 6.81
CA ARG A 108 -11.79 2.25 5.34
C ARG A 108 -10.40 2.32 4.72
N PHE A 109 -9.50 3.10 5.31
CA PHE A 109 -8.16 3.31 4.75
C PHE A 109 -7.12 2.35 5.31
N GLY A 110 -7.39 1.78 6.49
CA GLY A 110 -6.43 0.96 7.20
C GLY A 110 -6.08 -0.34 6.49
N ILE A 111 -7.01 -0.87 5.69
CA ILE A 111 -6.76 -2.07 4.90
C ILE A 111 -5.60 -1.85 3.92
N TYR A 112 -5.57 -0.73 3.19
CA TYR A 112 -4.49 -0.42 2.26
C TYR A 112 -3.14 -0.27 2.95
N VAL A 113 -3.13 0.32 4.16
CA VAL A 113 -1.91 0.43 4.96
C VAL A 113 -1.42 -0.96 5.39
N VAL A 114 -2.31 -1.84 5.86
CA VAL A 114 -1.96 -3.22 6.23
C VAL A 114 -1.41 -3.98 5.02
N MET A 115 -2.08 -3.90 3.87
CA MET A 115 -1.60 -4.53 2.62
C MET A 115 -0.20 -4.02 2.26
N PHE A 116 0.01 -2.69 2.28
CA PHE A 116 1.31 -2.10 2.00
C PHE A 116 2.39 -2.57 2.97
N THR A 117 2.12 -2.61 4.28
CA THR A 117 3.09 -3.08 5.28
C THR A 117 3.43 -4.56 5.11
N HIS A 118 2.46 -5.38 4.69
CA HIS A 118 2.68 -6.79 4.40
C HIS A 118 3.60 -6.96 3.17
N ILE A 119 3.28 -6.26 2.07
CA ILE A 119 4.10 -6.27 0.84
C ILE A 119 5.50 -5.73 1.10
N LEU A 120 5.64 -4.71 1.96
CA LEU A 120 6.94 -4.18 2.36
C LEU A 120 7.74 -5.23 3.16
N ALA A 121 7.09 -5.96 4.06
CA ALA A 121 7.74 -7.01 4.86
C ALA A 121 8.23 -8.18 3.98
N THR A 122 7.40 -8.65 3.05
CA THR A 122 7.79 -9.69 2.08
C THR A 122 8.91 -9.19 1.18
N PHE A 123 8.80 -7.96 0.65
CA PHE A 123 9.87 -7.32 -0.11
C PHE A 123 11.19 -7.29 0.67
N MET A 124 11.18 -6.89 1.95
CA MET A 124 12.38 -6.82 2.79
C MET A 124 13.02 -8.20 3.01
N GLN A 125 12.24 -9.28 3.06
CA GLN A 125 12.76 -10.64 3.15
C GLN A 125 13.56 -11.02 1.90
N PHE A 126 13.06 -10.68 0.70
CA PHE A 126 13.76 -10.92 -0.57
C PHE A 126 14.88 -9.88 -0.84
N PHE A 127 14.76 -8.67 -0.29
CA PHE A 127 15.69 -7.56 -0.49
C PHE A 127 17.12 -7.89 -0.08
N ILE A 128 17.31 -8.77 0.91
CA ILE A 128 18.64 -9.21 1.35
C ILE A 128 19.45 -9.81 0.19
N VAL A 129 18.81 -10.61 -0.68
CA VAL A 129 19.48 -11.21 -1.85
C VAL A 129 19.88 -10.12 -2.85
N PHE A 130 18.99 -9.15 -3.10
CA PHE A 130 19.26 -8.03 -4.02
C PHE A 130 20.36 -7.11 -3.49
N PHE A 131 20.41 -6.91 -2.17
CA PHE A 131 21.42 -6.10 -1.51
C PHE A 131 22.83 -6.69 -1.65
N LEU A 132 22.98 -8.02 -1.67
CA LEU A 132 24.26 -8.67 -1.95
C LEU A 132 24.76 -8.37 -3.36
N PHE A 133 23.88 -8.48 -4.37
CA PHE A 133 24.23 -8.08 -5.74
C PHE A 133 24.54 -6.59 -5.82
N LEU A 134 23.77 -5.75 -5.14
CA LEU A 134 23.96 -4.29 -5.13
C LEU A 134 25.37 -3.92 -4.65
N ILE A 135 25.81 -4.48 -3.52
CA ILE A 135 27.15 -4.27 -3.00
C ILE A 135 28.22 -4.78 -3.97
N GLY A 136 28.03 -5.99 -4.53
CA GLY A 136 28.98 -6.58 -5.47
C GLY A 136 29.20 -5.73 -6.72
N PHE A 137 28.12 -5.22 -7.31
CA PHE A 137 28.20 -4.33 -8.47
C PHE A 137 28.70 -2.94 -8.10
N ALA A 138 28.28 -2.38 -6.95
CA ALA A 138 28.74 -1.06 -6.50
C ALA A 138 30.26 -1.03 -6.25
N ILE A 139 30.82 -2.07 -5.63
CA ILE A 139 32.27 -2.17 -5.43
C ILE A 139 32.97 -2.36 -6.79
N SER A 140 32.40 -3.16 -7.69
CA SER A 140 32.96 -3.35 -9.04
C SER A 140 32.99 -2.03 -9.83
N PHE A 141 31.90 -1.27 -9.83
CA PHE A 141 31.85 0.03 -10.49
C PHE A 141 32.75 1.07 -9.82
N TYR A 142 32.85 1.06 -8.49
CA TYR A 142 33.82 1.90 -7.77
C TYR A 142 35.26 1.61 -8.26
N MET A 143 35.64 0.34 -8.40
CA MET A 143 36.97 -0.02 -8.87
C MET A 143 37.21 0.33 -10.35
N LEU A 144 36.25 0.06 -11.23
CA LEU A 144 36.41 0.26 -12.68
C LEU A 144 36.20 1.71 -13.13
N LEU A 145 35.35 2.47 -12.44
CA LEU A 145 34.91 3.81 -12.80
C LEU A 145 35.31 4.87 -11.75
N SER A 146 36.31 4.60 -10.90
CA SER A 146 36.79 5.55 -9.87
C SER A 146 37.18 6.95 -10.39
N ASN A 147 37.49 7.08 -11.69
CA ASN A 147 37.76 8.36 -12.35
C ASN A 147 36.49 9.20 -12.61
N GLN A 148 35.31 8.58 -12.56
CA GLN A 148 34.03 9.25 -12.76
C GLN A 148 33.51 9.82 -11.44
N ALA A 149 33.00 11.05 -11.46
CA ALA A 149 32.50 11.72 -10.26
C ALA A 149 31.44 10.92 -9.47
N PRO A 150 30.47 10.22 -10.12
CA PRO A 150 29.48 9.41 -9.40
C PRO A 150 30.04 8.18 -8.68
N PHE A 151 31.22 7.70 -9.07
CA PHE A 151 31.82 6.44 -8.57
C PHE A 151 33.13 6.68 -7.80
N LYS A 152 33.44 7.94 -7.46
CA LYS A 152 34.67 8.32 -6.77
C LYS A 152 34.75 7.83 -5.32
N GLU A 153 33.61 7.70 -4.66
CA GLU A 153 33.51 7.23 -3.27
C GLU A 153 32.61 5.99 -3.22
N VAL A 154 32.85 5.10 -2.26
CA VAL A 154 32.07 3.86 -2.13
C VAL A 154 30.60 4.15 -1.85
N GLU A 155 30.30 5.16 -1.03
CA GLU A 155 28.93 5.59 -0.71
C GLU A 155 28.20 6.12 -1.95
N ASN A 156 28.87 6.97 -2.74
CA ASN A 156 28.32 7.52 -3.98
C ASN A 156 28.13 6.42 -5.05
N SER A 157 29.07 5.47 -5.14
CA SER A 157 28.95 4.31 -6.03
C SER A 157 27.76 3.42 -5.65
N LEU A 158 27.55 3.17 -4.36
CA LEU A 158 26.40 2.41 -3.88
C LEU A 158 25.09 3.12 -4.23
N LEU A 159 25.01 4.44 -4.01
CA LEU A 159 23.83 5.23 -4.34
C LEU A 159 23.59 5.25 -5.86
N LYS A 160 24.62 5.48 -6.68
CA LYS A 160 24.50 5.48 -8.15
C LYS A 160 24.08 4.11 -8.67
N THR A 161 24.63 3.03 -8.13
CA THR A 161 24.25 1.65 -8.49
C THR A 161 22.80 1.35 -8.08
N ALA A 162 22.33 1.87 -6.93
CA ALA A 162 20.94 1.73 -6.50
C ALA A 162 19.97 2.50 -7.40
N ILE A 163 20.34 3.71 -7.86
CA ILE A 163 19.57 4.48 -8.84
C ILE A 163 19.51 3.72 -10.18
N MET A 164 20.66 3.19 -10.63
CA MET A 164 20.73 2.40 -11.86
C MET A 164 19.89 1.11 -11.79
N MET A 165 19.70 0.51 -10.60
CA MET A 165 18.82 -0.66 -10.42
C MET A 165 17.37 -0.37 -10.84
N ILE A 166 16.87 0.85 -10.58
CA ILE A 166 15.50 1.26 -10.94
C ILE A 166 15.32 1.34 -12.46
N GLY A 167 16.42 1.38 -13.22
CA GLY A 167 16.43 1.45 -14.69
C GLY A 167 16.90 2.80 -15.24
N GLU A 168 17.35 3.71 -14.37
CA GLU A 168 17.94 4.98 -14.80
C GLU A 168 19.40 4.79 -15.24
N PHE A 169 19.59 4.61 -16.54
CA PHE A 169 20.90 4.43 -17.16
C PHE A 169 21.34 5.68 -17.90
N GLU A 170 22.16 6.50 -17.25
CA GLU A 170 22.82 7.62 -17.91
C GLU A 170 24.13 7.16 -18.55
N PHE A 171 24.05 6.33 -19.60
CA PHE A 171 25.25 5.75 -20.24
C PHE A 171 26.20 6.84 -20.76
N ASP A 172 25.65 7.87 -21.40
CA ASP A 172 26.45 8.92 -22.03
C ASP A 172 27.24 9.73 -21.00
N SER A 173 26.63 10.04 -19.85
CA SER A 173 27.31 10.76 -18.76
C SER A 173 28.35 9.91 -18.03
N ILE A 174 28.24 8.58 -18.06
CA ILE A 174 29.18 7.68 -17.37
C ILE A 174 30.35 7.28 -18.27
N PHE A 175 30.11 7.10 -19.58
CA PHE A 175 31.07 6.49 -20.50
C PHE A 175 31.59 7.44 -21.58
N ASN A 176 30.84 8.49 -21.93
CA ASN A 176 31.16 9.41 -23.03
C ASN A 176 31.28 10.87 -22.58
N GLU A 177 31.49 11.14 -21.28
CA GLU A 177 31.63 12.51 -20.78
C GLU A 177 32.87 13.21 -21.36
N ASP A 178 32.66 14.40 -21.93
CA ASP A 178 33.72 15.21 -22.54
C ASP A 178 34.81 15.55 -21.51
N GLY A 179 36.01 15.00 -21.73
CA GLY A 179 37.19 15.29 -20.90
C GLY A 179 37.52 14.24 -19.83
N VAL A 180 36.72 13.18 -19.69
CA VAL A 180 36.99 12.07 -18.75
C VAL A 180 37.07 10.74 -19.48
N VAL A 181 38.29 10.20 -19.63
CA VAL A 181 38.49 8.88 -20.23
C VAL A 181 38.31 7.76 -19.20
N VAL A 182 37.55 6.73 -19.56
CA VAL A 182 37.41 5.50 -18.76
C VAL A 182 38.69 4.68 -18.88
N TYR A 183 39.34 4.34 -17.75
CA TYR A 183 40.60 3.60 -17.75
C TYR A 183 40.48 2.19 -18.33
N TYR A 184 39.37 1.50 -18.03
CA TYR A 184 39.14 0.11 -18.44
C TYR A 184 37.80 -0.04 -19.18
N PRO A 185 37.68 0.49 -20.42
CA PRO A 185 36.39 0.58 -21.11
C PRO A 185 35.80 -0.80 -21.42
N HIS A 186 36.63 -1.77 -21.83
CA HIS A 186 36.15 -3.10 -22.21
C HIS A 186 35.56 -3.87 -21.03
N SER A 187 36.27 -3.91 -19.89
CA SER A 187 35.76 -4.57 -18.68
C SER A 187 34.56 -3.83 -18.09
N ALA A 188 34.54 -2.50 -18.18
CA ALA A 188 33.43 -1.70 -17.69
C ALA A 188 32.16 -1.96 -18.51
N TYR A 189 32.24 -2.05 -19.84
CA TYR A 189 31.10 -2.43 -20.68
C TYR A 189 30.62 -3.85 -20.40
N ILE A 190 31.52 -4.82 -20.20
CA ILE A 190 31.13 -6.20 -19.88
C ILE A 190 30.37 -6.25 -18.55
N ILE A 191 30.92 -5.65 -17.48
CA ILE A 191 30.26 -5.62 -16.16
C ILE A 191 28.94 -4.84 -16.24
N PHE A 192 28.88 -3.75 -17.01
CA PHE A 192 27.66 -2.97 -17.20
C PHE A 192 26.55 -3.78 -17.91
N VAL A 193 26.88 -4.53 -18.97
CA VAL A 193 25.90 -5.40 -19.65
C VAL A 193 25.39 -6.50 -18.71
N ILE A 194 26.29 -7.14 -17.94
CA ILE A 194 25.89 -8.14 -16.95
C ILE A 194 24.98 -7.50 -15.88
N PHE A 195 25.30 -6.30 -15.42
CA PHE A 195 24.49 -5.54 -14.48
C PHE A 195 23.08 -5.28 -15.04
N VAL A 196 22.96 -4.79 -16.28
CA VAL A 196 21.65 -4.52 -16.91
C VAL A 196 20.80 -5.79 -16.96
N VAL A 197 21.37 -6.92 -17.39
CA VAL A 197 20.65 -8.19 -17.48
C VAL A 197 20.22 -8.68 -16.09
N VAL A 198 21.14 -8.70 -15.12
CA VAL A 198 20.83 -9.22 -13.78
C VAL A 198 19.90 -8.27 -13.04
N MET A 199 20.29 -7.02 -12.83
CA MET A 199 19.56 -6.10 -11.95
C MET A 199 18.28 -5.57 -12.58
N SER A 200 18.32 -5.14 -13.84
CA SER A 200 17.17 -4.45 -14.44
C SER A 200 16.22 -5.36 -15.19
N ILE A 201 16.66 -6.52 -15.67
CA ILE A 201 15.75 -7.49 -16.31
C ILE A 201 15.35 -8.58 -15.33
N ILE A 202 16.30 -9.30 -14.72
CA ILE A 202 15.96 -10.44 -13.87
C ILE A 202 15.37 -9.97 -12.54
N ILE A 203 16.08 -9.11 -11.80
CA ILE A 203 15.66 -8.72 -10.44
C ILE A 203 14.41 -7.83 -10.46
N MET A 204 14.33 -6.83 -11.35
CA MET A 204 13.11 -6.00 -11.44
C MET A 204 11.86 -6.80 -11.81
N ASN A 205 11.95 -7.74 -12.75
CA ASN A 205 10.80 -8.58 -13.09
C ASN A 205 10.44 -9.56 -11.97
N LEU A 206 11.43 -10.07 -11.23
CA LEU A 206 11.17 -10.90 -10.04
C LEU A 206 10.47 -10.09 -8.94
N LEU A 207 10.91 -8.87 -8.70
CA LEU A 207 10.31 -7.96 -7.71
C LEU A 207 8.85 -7.64 -8.02
N VAL A 208 8.56 -7.32 -9.29
CA VAL A 208 7.19 -7.09 -9.75
C VAL A 208 6.36 -8.36 -9.65
N GLY A 209 6.93 -9.52 -10.03
CA GLY A 209 6.26 -10.82 -9.93
C GLY A 209 5.85 -11.17 -8.49
N LEU A 210 6.76 -11.00 -7.53
CA LEU A 210 6.49 -11.23 -6.10
C LEU A 210 5.45 -10.27 -5.55
N ALA A 211 5.56 -8.97 -5.87
CA ALA A 211 4.60 -7.98 -5.42
C ALA A 211 3.18 -8.27 -5.92
N VAL A 212 3.03 -8.71 -7.18
CA VAL A 212 1.72 -9.06 -7.75
C VAL A 212 1.13 -10.30 -7.08
N ASP A 213 1.96 -11.28 -6.74
CA ASP A 213 1.50 -12.50 -6.05
C ASP A 213 1.06 -12.20 -4.61
N ASP A 214 1.85 -11.41 -3.88
CA ASP A 214 1.52 -10.97 -2.51
C ASP A 214 0.23 -10.15 -2.46
N ILE A 215 0.02 -9.25 -3.43
CA ILE A 215 -1.22 -8.45 -3.51
C ILE A 215 -2.44 -9.35 -3.64
N LYS A 216 -2.37 -10.39 -4.49
CA LYS A 216 -3.49 -11.33 -4.67
C LYS A 216 -3.79 -12.10 -3.39
N GLY A 217 -2.76 -12.66 -2.74
CA GLY A 217 -2.94 -13.42 -1.49
C GLY A 217 -3.54 -12.58 -0.37
N VAL A 218 -3.12 -11.32 -0.24
CA VAL A 218 -3.68 -10.40 0.77
C VAL A 218 -5.10 -9.96 0.40
N GLN A 219 -5.40 -9.77 -0.88
CA GLN A 219 -6.74 -9.38 -1.35
C GLN A 219 -7.79 -10.47 -1.07
N GLU A 220 -7.42 -11.75 -1.22
CA GLU A 220 -8.31 -12.88 -0.90
C GLU A 220 -8.73 -12.90 0.58
N GLN A 221 -7.86 -12.43 1.48
CA GLN A 221 -8.10 -12.40 2.93
C GLN A 221 -8.51 -11.03 3.46
N ALA A 222 -8.60 -10.02 2.59
CA ALA A 222 -8.84 -8.61 2.93
C ALA A 222 -10.08 -8.42 3.82
N VAL A 223 -11.16 -9.14 3.51
CA VAL A 223 -12.41 -9.11 4.28
C VAL A 223 -12.21 -9.55 5.73
N LEU A 224 -11.56 -10.71 5.92
CA LEU A 224 -11.31 -11.27 7.25
C LEU A 224 -10.35 -10.38 8.03
N THR A 225 -9.29 -9.90 7.39
CA THR A 225 -8.32 -8.98 7.99
C THR A 225 -9.01 -7.68 8.43
N ARG A 226 -9.91 -7.13 7.62
CA ARG A 226 -10.69 -5.93 8.00
C ARG A 226 -11.59 -6.18 9.21
N MET A 227 -12.31 -7.30 9.26
CA MET A 227 -13.14 -7.64 10.41
C MET A 227 -12.29 -7.84 11.67
N ALA A 228 -11.16 -8.52 11.55
CA ALA A 228 -10.21 -8.71 12.65
C ALA A 228 -9.71 -7.36 13.18
N MET A 229 -9.33 -6.42 12.30
CA MET A 229 -8.92 -5.06 12.69
C MET A 229 -10.03 -4.29 13.43
N GLN A 230 -11.29 -4.42 13.01
CA GLN A 230 -12.42 -3.79 13.71
C GLN A 230 -12.62 -4.36 15.11
N VAL A 231 -12.52 -5.69 15.25
CA VAL A 231 -12.61 -6.36 16.55
C VAL A 231 -11.44 -5.97 17.45
N GLU A 232 -10.22 -5.94 16.92
CA GLU A 232 -9.02 -5.53 17.66
C GLU A 232 -9.11 -4.07 18.11
N LEU A 233 -9.57 -3.16 17.25
CA LEU A 233 -9.81 -1.78 17.62
C LEU A 233 -10.85 -1.67 18.74
N ALA A 234 -11.96 -2.41 18.63
CA ALA A 234 -13.00 -2.41 19.64
C ALA A 234 -12.49 -2.93 21.00
N LEU A 235 -11.73 -4.04 21.01
CA LEU A 235 -11.11 -4.60 22.22
C LEU A 235 -10.07 -3.64 22.81
N THR A 236 -9.28 -2.99 21.97
CA THR A 236 -8.30 -1.98 22.39
C THR A 236 -9.00 -0.81 23.08
N VAL A 237 -10.07 -0.28 22.49
CA VAL A 237 -10.86 0.79 23.09
C VAL A 237 -11.53 0.33 24.39
N GLU A 238 -12.08 -0.90 24.44
CA GLU A 238 -12.70 -1.46 25.64
C GLU A 238 -11.69 -1.59 26.79
N SER A 239 -10.49 -2.08 26.51
CA SER A 239 -9.41 -2.22 27.51
C SER A 239 -8.83 -0.89 28.00
N MET A 240 -8.86 0.17 27.17
CA MET A 240 -8.43 1.51 27.55
C MET A 240 -9.50 2.28 28.34
N LEU A 241 -10.78 1.92 28.21
CA LEU A 241 -11.87 2.60 28.91
C LEU A 241 -11.96 2.16 30.37
N PRO A 242 -12.11 3.10 31.33
CA PRO A 242 -12.32 2.76 32.73
C PRO A 242 -13.59 1.91 32.91
N GLU A 243 -13.55 0.92 33.82
CA GLU A 243 -14.67 -0.01 34.07
C GLU A 243 -16.01 0.68 34.37
N TYR A 244 -15.96 1.92 34.86
CA TYR A 244 -17.16 2.72 35.10
C TYR A 244 -17.92 3.06 33.82
N PHE A 245 -17.22 3.40 32.73
CA PHE A 245 -17.84 3.75 31.45
C PHE A 245 -18.34 2.51 30.72
N THR A 246 -17.59 1.41 30.77
CA THR A 246 -17.98 0.13 30.14
C THR A 246 -19.23 -0.44 30.81
N LYS A 247 -19.28 -0.51 32.15
CA LYS A 247 -20.45 -1.04 32.89
C LYS A 247 -21.73 -0.21 32.70
N LYS A 248 -21.60 1.10 32.43
CA LYS A 248 -22.76 2.00 32.27
C LYS A 248 -23.30 2.05 30.84
N ASN A 249 -22.43 1.98 29.83
CA ASN A 249 -22.80 2.22 28.44
C ASN A 249 -22.89 0.96 27.57
N ILE A 250 -22.43 -0.20 28.04
CA ILE A 250 -22.55 -1.46 27.28
C ILE A 250 -23.98 -2.00 27.37
N MET A 251 -24.69 -1.95 26.24
CA MET A 251 -26.02 -2.55 26.09
C MET A 251 -25.89 -4.07 25.90
N ARG A 252 -26.38 -4.85 26.87
CA ARG A 252 -26.27 -6.34 26.85
C ARG A 252 -27.23 -7.04 25.91
N LEU A 253 -28.34 -6.39 25.55
CA LEU A 253 -29.38 -6.96 24.71
C LEU A 253 -29.86 -5.90 23.73
N LEU A 254 -29.62 -6.14 22.44
CA LEU A 254 -30.20 -5.34 21.36
C LEU A 254 -31.26 -6.19 20.65
N GLU A 255 -32.53 -5.91 20.92
CA GLU A 255 -33.65 -6.60 20.26
C GLU A 255 -33.89 -5.95 18.87
N VAL A 256 -33.41 -6.60 17.82
CA VAL A 256 -33.63 -6.16 16.43
C VAL A 256 -34.92 -6.80 15.91
N LYS A 257 -35.93 -5.97 15.60
CA LYS A 257 -37.21 -6.44 15.02
C LYS A 257 -37.20 -6.19 13.51
N PRO A 258 -37.33 -7.21 12.65
CA PRO A 258 -37.44 -7.01 11.21
C PRO A 258 -38.72 -6.19 10.92
N ASN A 259 -38.63 -5.20 10.02
CA ASN A 259 -39.72 -4.32 9.56
C ASN A 259 -40.29 -3.26 10.52
N ARG A 260 -39.66 -2.94 11.65
CA ARG A 260 -40.13 -1.81 12.47
C ARG A 260 -39.57 -0.49 11.98
N VAL A 261 -40.31 0.22 11.11
CA VAL A 261 -39.97 1.59 10.70
C VAL A 261 -40.09 2.51 11.92
N SER A 262 -38.96 2.98 12.44
CA SER A 262 -38.92 3.87 13.61
C SER A 262 -39.45 5.26 13.23
N ASN A 263 -40.72 5.51 13.51
CA ASN A 263 -41.40 6.79 13.23
C ASN A 263 -41.07 7.93 14.21
N ASN A 264 -39.94 7.84 14.93
CA ASN A 264 -39.55 8.88 15.88
C ASN A 264 -38.81 10.02 15.19
N CYS A 265 -39.58 10.98 14.65
CA CYS A 265 -39.10 12.25 14.08
C CYS A 265 -38.23 13.06 15.08
N SER A 266 -38.52 12.95 16.39
CA SER A 266 -37.77 13.68 17.43
C SER A 266 -36.32 13.23 17.61
N LYS A 267 -35.98 11.96 17.31
CA LYS A 267 -34.57 11.50 17.34
C LYS A 267 -33.79 11.85 16.06
N LYS A 268 -34.50 12.17 14.97
CA LYS A 268 -33.90 12.58 13.68
C LYS A 268 -33.32 14.00 13.72
N CYS A 269 -33.93 14.91 14.51
CA CYS A 269 -33.44 16.29 14.64
C CYS A 269 -32.30 16.47 15.65
N CYS A 270 -32.25 15.67 16.73
CA CYS A 270 -31.17 15.78 17.72
C CYS A 270 -29.91 14.98 17.36
N ALA A 271 -29.93 14.24 16.24
CA ALA A 271 -28.82 13.45 15.73
C ALA A 271 -28.15 14.11 14.51
N GLY A 272 -28.03 15.44 14.51
CA GLY A 272 -27.34 16.25 13.50
C GLY A 272 -25.81 16.06 13.42
N GLY A 273 -25.29 14.94 13.93
CA GLY A 273 -23.90 14.51 13.80
C GLY A 273 -23.80 13.05 14.23
N ALA A 274 -23.20 12.22 13.37
CA ALA A 274 -22.83 10.79 13.51
C ALA A 274 -23.89 9.77 14.04
N GLY A 275 -24.82 10.14 14.93
CA GLY A 275 -25.80 9.26 15.57
C GLY A 275 -27.09 8.99 14.79
N ALA A 276 -27.34 9.69 13.67
CA ALA A 276 -28.54 9.47 12.85
C ALA A 276 -28.47 8.17 12.04
N VAL A 277 -27.27 7.63 11.82
CA VAL A 277 -27.05 6.43 10.99
C VAL A 277 -27.48 5.16 11.73
N VAL A 278 -27.47 5.14 13.07
CA VAL A 278 -27.63 3.89 13.84
C VAL A 278 -29.11 3.56 14.18
N SER A 279 -30.03 4.54 14.16
CA SER A 279 -31.35 4.35 14.78
C SER A 279 -32.46 3.75 13.90
N GLY A 280 -32.18 3.49 12.62
CA GLY A 280 -33.18 2.99 11.66
C GLY A 280 -32.67 1.99 10.63
N MET A 281 -31.43 1.53 10.76
CA MET A 281 -30.84 0.55 9.85
C MET A 281 -31.21 -0.86 10.31
N SER A 282 -31.71 -1.68 9.38
CA SER A 282 -31.76 -3.14 9.58
C SER A 282 -30.36 -3.62 9.97
N SER A 283 -30.25 -4.71 10.74
CA SER A 283 -28.94 -5.31 11.05
C SER A 283 -28.15 -5.63 9.78
N MET A 284 -28.85 -5.91 8.67
CA MET A 284 -28.24 -6.03 7.35
C MET A 284 -27.72 -4.69 6.82
N ASP A 285 -28.54 -3.63 6.82
CA ASP A 285 -28.13 -2.29 6.37
C ASP A 285 -26.96 -1.73 7.21
N LEU A 286 -26.92 -2.04 8.51
CA LEU A 286 -25.83 -1.65 9.39
C LEU A 286 -24.53 -2.39 9.02
N VAL A 287 -24.63 -3.69 8.76
CA VAL A 287 -23.49 -4.51 8.29
C VAL A 287 -23.03 -4.05 6.90
N THR A 288 -23.95 -3.77 5.98
CA THR A 288 -23.69 -3.24 4.63
C THR A 288 -23.09 -1.83 4.68
N ALA A 289 -23.54 -0.96 5.59
CA ALA A 289 -23.00 0.39 5.75
C ALA A 289 -21.66 0.43 6.49
N LEU A 290 -21.40 -0.52 7.39
CA LEU A 290 -20.08 -0.69 8.02
C LEU A 290 -19.06 -1.34 7.07
N ASN A 291 -19.52 -2.10 6.06
CA ASN A 291 -18.66 -2.86 5.16
C ASN A 291 -19.08 -2.71 3.68
N PRO A 292 -18.94 -1.51 3.08
CA PRO A 292 -19.35 -1.27 1.69
C PRO A 292 -18.60 -2.16 0.67
N GLU A 293 -17.36 -2.57 0.94
CA GLU A 293 -16.64 -3.45 0.00
C GLU A 293 -17.02 -4.93 0.14
N LEU A 294 -17.70 -5.33 1.23
CA LEU A 294 -18.26 -6.69 1.31
C LEU A 294 -19.39 -6.84 0.28
N ASP A 295 -20.21 -5.79 0.12
CA ASP A 295 -21.25 -5.70 -0.90
C ASP A 295 -20.66 -5.77 -2.31
N ASP A 296 -19.50 -5.14 -2.55
CA ASP A 296 -18.84 -5.21 -3.86
C ASP A 296 -18.25 -6.60 -4.17
N ILE A 297 -17.63 -7.27 -3.18
CA ILE A 297 -17.16 -8.66 -3.35
C ILE A 297 -18.33 -9.63 -3.48
N GLU A 298 -19.41 -9.43 -2.72
CA GLU A 298 -20.63 -10.23 -2.79
C GLU A 298 -21.33 -10.07 -4.14
N LYS A 299 -21.37 -8.85 -4.70
CA LYS A 299 -21.82 -8.59 -6.08
C LYS A 299 -20.94 -9.30 -7.11
N VAL A 300 -19.61 -9.24 -6.97
CA VAL A 300 -18.69 -9.92 -7.90
C VAL A 300 -18.86 -11.44 -7.82
N MET A 301 -19.06 -12.00 -6.63
CA MET A 301 -19.36 -13.43 -6.45
C MET A 301 -20.71 -13.80 -7.07
N GLU A 302 -21.73 -12.98 -6.87
CA GLU A 302 -23.05 -13.19 -7.49
C GLU A 302 -22.97 -13.10 -9.02
N GLU A 303 -22.19 -12.17 -9.56
CA GLU A 303 -21.92 -12.07 -11.00
C GLU A 303 -21.16 -13.29 -11.53
N GLN A 304 -20.18 -13.81 -10.80
CA GLN A 304 -19.47 -15.04 -11.18
C GLN A 304 -20.39 -16.27 -11.17
N GLU A 305 -21.28 -16.41 -10.18
CA GLU A 305 -22.27 -17.50 -10.16
C GLU A 305 -23.29 -17.35 -11.29
N ARG A 306 -23.76 -16.13 -11.58
CA ARG A 306 -24.61 -15.84 -12.74
C ARG A 306 -23.92 -16.18 -14.05
N LEU A 307 -22.65 -15.83 -14.21
CA LEU A 307 -21.85 -16.20 -15.38
C LEU A 307 -21.70 -17.72 -15.51
N LYS A 308 -21.37 -18.42 -14.42
CA LYS A 308 -21.21 -19.89 -14.41
C LYS A 308 -22.51 -20.61 -14.79
N THR A 309 -23.65 -20.12 -14.29
CA THR A 309 -24.97 -20.67 -14.63
C THR A 309 -25.40 -20.33 -16.06
N GLN A 310 -25.00 -19.18 -16.61
CA GLN A 310 -25.18 -18.88 -18.03
C GLN A 310 -24.33 -19.79 -18.92
N LEU A 311 -23.07 -20.00 -18.55
CA LEU A 311 -22.13 -20.84 -19.29
C LEU A 311 -22.58 -22.30 -19.32
N SER A 312 -23.10 -22.83 -18.19
CA SER A 312 -23.67 -24.17 -18.16
C SER A 312 -24.89 -24.29 -19.08
N LYS A 313 -25.80 -23.31 -19.10
CA LYS A 313 -26.94 -23.28 -20.01
C LYS A 313 -26.52 -23.21 -21.48
N VAL A 314 -25.51 -22.41 -21.81
CA VAL A 314 -24.96 -22.34 -23.17
C VAL A 314 -24.40 -23.69 -23.56
N ASN A 315 -23.57 -24.32 -22.72
CA ASN A 315 -23.00 -25.64 -23.00
C ASN A 315 -24.09 -26.70 -23.24
N THR A 316 -25.16 -26.71 -22.45
CA THR A 316 -26.30 -27.61 -22.68
C THR A 316 -26.96 -27.35 -24.04
N ARG A 317 -27.21 -26.08 -24.40
CA ARG A 317 -27.77 -25.72 -25.72
C ARG A 317 -26.85 -26.12 -26.87
N THR A 318 -25.54 -25.98 -26.72
CA THR A 318 -24.58 -26.39 -27.75
C THR A 318 -24.63 -27.91 -27.96
N LYS A 319 -24.73 -28.70 -26.89
CA LYS A 319 -24.90 -30.16 -26.98
C LYS A 319 -26.22 -30.55 -27.65
N GLU A 320 -27.32 -29.85 -27.34
CA GLU A 320 -28.61 -30.06 -27.99
C GLU A 320 -28.55 -29.75 -29.50
N LEU A 321 -27.86 -28.68 -29.90
CA LEU A 321 -27.66 -28.33 -31.31
C LEU A 321 -26.83 -29.38 -32.06
N LEU A 322 -25.76 -29.90 -31.44
CA LEU A 322 -24.96 -30.99 -32.03
C LEU A 322 -25.82 -32.24 -32.25
N ALA A 323 -26.59 -32.65 -31.25
CA ALA A 323 -27.51 -33.78 -31.38
C ALA A 323 -28.60 -33.55 -32.43
N GLN A 324 -29.04 -32.30 -32.63
CA GLN A 324 -29.99 -31.95 -33.69
C GLN A 324 -29.34 -32.04 -35.08
N ASN A 325 -28.09 -31.63 -35.23
CA ASN A 325 -27.35 -31.77 -36.48
C ASN A 325 -27.13 -33.24 -36.85
N GLU A 326 -26.71 -34.10 -35.92
CA GLU A 326 -26.58 -35.55 -36.18
C GLU A 326 -27.91 -36.19 -36.61
N ARG A 327 -29.04 -35.78 -36.00
CA ARG A 327 -30.37 -36.22 -36.43
C ARG A 327 -30.75 -35.73 -37.82
N MET A 328 -30.33 -34.52 -38.19
CA MET A 328 -30.57 -33.97 -39.51
C MET A 328 -29.72 -34.68 -40.57
N GLU A 329 -28.47 -34.99 -40.27
CA GLU A 329 -27.57 -35.78 -41.13
C GLU A 329 -28.11 -37.19 -41.36
N THR A 330 -28.54 -37.89 -40.31
CA THR A 330 -29.14 -39.23 -40.44
C THR A 330 -30.46 -39.21 -41.22
N MET A 331 -31.30 -38.18 -41.03
CA MET A 331 -32.51 -38.00 -41.84
C MET A 331 -32.18 -37.73 -43.32
N LEU A 332 -31.16 -36.91 -43.59
CA LEU A 332 -30.68 -36.64 -44.94
C LEU A 332 -30.14 -37.91 -45.60
N GLN A 333 -29.34 -38.71 -44.90
CA GLN A 333 -28.87 -40.01 -45.38
C GLN A 333 -30.04 -40.98 -45.66
N ALA A 334 -31.05 -41.03 -44.79
CA ALA A 334 -32.26 -41.84 -45.01
C ALA A 334 -33.07 -41.39 -46.24
N LEU A 335 -33.13 -40.08 -46.52
CA LEU A 335 -33.78 -39.55 -47.72
C LEU A 335 -32.96 -39.80 -49.00
N LEU A 336 -31.63 -39.74 -48.92
CA LEU A 336 -30.74 -40.03 -50.04
C LEU A 336 -30.83 -41.51 -50.46
N THR A 337 -30.80 -42.42 -49.47
CA THR A 337 -30.98 -43.87 -49.68
C THR A 337 -32.35 -44.22 -50.26
N HIS A 338 -33.43 -43.56 -49.82
CA HIS A 338 -34.77 -43.76 -50.40
C HIS A 338 -34.87 -43.31 -51.87
N ASN A 339 -34.08 -42.32 -52.29
CA ASN A 339 -34.10 -41.79 -53.67
C ASN A 339 -33.05 -42.43 -54.59
N ASN A 340 -32.34 -43.47 -54.15
CA ASN A 340 -31.36 -44.22 -54.94
C ASN A 340 -30.21 -43.34 -55.51
N ILE A 341 -29.84 -42.28 -54.78
CA ILE A 341 -28.71 -41.42 -55.11
C ILE A 341 -27.51 -41.90 -54.31
N ASP A 342 -26.47 -42.39 -55.00
CA ASP A 342 -25.22 -42.83 -54.36
C ASP A 342 -24.41 -41.60 -53.95
N PHE A 343 -24.37 -41.32 -52.65
CA PHE A 343 -23.55 -40.26 -52.07
C PHE A 343 -22.34 -40.92 -51.43
N THR A 344 -21.20 -40.85 -52.11
CA THR A 344 -19.90 -41.23 -51.54
C THR A 344 -19.49 -40.18 -50.52
N ASP A 345 -19.37 -40.58 -49.25
CA ASP A 345 -18.74 -39.76 -48.21
C ASP A 345 -17.39 -39.26 -48.72
N VAL A 346 -17.24 -37.93 -48.79
CA VAL A 346 -15.91 -37.35 -48.89
C VAL A 346 -15.33 -37.47 -47.49
N ASP A 347 -14.35 -38.36 -47.34
CA ASP A 347 -13.58 -38.61 -46.13
C ASP A 347 -13.34 -37.31 -45.34
N HIS A 348 -14.06 -37.14 -44.22
CA HIS A 348 -13.52 -36.36 -43.13
C HIS A 348 -12.47 -37.25 -42.48
N ALA A 349 -11.21 -37.01 -42.88
CA ALA A 349 -10.04 -37.58 -42.25
C ALA A 349 -10.21 -37.57 -40.72
N ASP A 350 -10.03 -38.74 -40.13
CA ASP A 350 -9.84 -38.94 -38.70
C ASP A 350 -8.77 -37.95 -38.21
N ASP A 351 -9.20 -36.85 -37.61
CA ASP A 351 -8.36 -36.02 -36.73
C ASP A 351 -8.80 -36.25 -35.28
N ASP A 352 -9.00 -37.53 -34.95
CA ASP A 352 -8.96 -38.06 -33.58
C ASP A 352 -7.52 -38.00 -33.05
N ASN A 353 -6.96 -36.79 -32.94
CA ASN A 353 -5.76 -36.50 -32.16
C ASN A 353 -5.56 -34.99 -31.92
N LEU A 354 -6.62 -34.31 -31.46
CA LEU A 354 -6.46 -33.08 -30.70
C LEU A 354 -6.65 -33.38 -29.22
N ASP A 355 -5.61 -33.98 -28.66
CA ASP A 355 -5.35 -34.09 -27.23
C ASP A 355 -5.38 -32.67 -26.61
N LEU A 356 -6.50 -32.32 -26.00
CA LEU A 356 -6.73 -31.07 -25.27
C LEU A 356 -5.89 -30.95 -23.97
N GLY A 357 -4.88 -31.80 -23.80
CA GLY A 357 -3.98 -31.85 -22.64
C GLY A 357 -2.80 -30.86 -22.65
N THR A 358 -2.55 -30.07 -23.70
CA THR A 358 -1.31 -29.25 -23.81
C THR A 358 -1.48 -27.73 -23.70
N VAL A 359 -2.66 -27.22 -23.31
CA VAL A 359 -2.83 -25.77 -23.06
C VAL A 359 -2.57 -25.37 -21.59
N PHE A 360 -2.34 -26.33 -20.69
CA PHE A 360 -1.91 -26.06 -19.31
C PHE A 360 -0.51 -26.62 -19.03
N ASN A 361 0.49 -26.16 -19.79
CA ASN A 361 1.86 -26.08 -19.30
C ASN A 361 2.67 -25.13 -20.18
N ARG A 362 2.46 -23.83 -19.97
CA ARG A 362 3.52 -22.83 -20.14
C ARG A 362 3.29 -21.66 -19.22
#